data_AF-A0A812XNU5-F1
#
_entry.id   AF-A0A812XNU5-F1
#
_cell.length_a   1.000
_cell.length_b   1.000
_cell.length_c   1.000
_cell.angle_alpha   90.00
_cell.angle_beta   90.00
_cell.angle_gamma   90.00
#
_symmetry.space_group_name_H-M   'P 1'
#
loop_
_entity.id
_entity.type
_entity.pdbx_description
1 polymer ?
#
loop_
_entity_poly.entity_id
_entity_poly.type
_entity_poly.pdbx_seq_one_letter_code
_entity_poly.pdbx_strand_id
1 'polypeptide(L)'
;VEGLQREGDQVKGVLVNGEVVPCDVLVVAMGPWSVLLEKWLPEVKVPMEGVLSSSLLFRMPRLVEPPCALFCQEDDFGCHLEVNPRKDGTVYVCGLGGSRYLKEPDIAKLPPEDVKPNPVRVKAATDSL
;
A
#
# COMPACT_ATOMS: atom_id res chain seq x y z
N VAL A 1 -1.77 7.09 14.55
CA VAL A 1 -0.86 7.17 15.72
C VAL A 1 0.11 8.30 15.45
N GLU A 2 0.25 9.22 16.39
CA GLU A 2 1.03 10.46 16.26
C GLU A 2 2.32 10.41 17.09
N GLY A 3 2.36 9.58 18.13
CA GLY A 3 3.46 9.52 19.09
C GLY A 3 3.36 8.35 20.06
N LEU A 4 4.40 8.18 20.87
CA LEU A 4 4.44 7.24 21.99
C LEU A 4 4.56 8.02 23.30
N GLN A 5 3.82 7.58 24.32
CA GLN A 5 4.06 8.01 25.70
C GLN A 5 5.00 6.99 26.36
N ARG A 6 6.08 7.48 26.97
CA ARG A 6 7.11 6.66 27.61
C ARG A 6 7.35 7.11 29.04
N GLU A 7 7.70 6.16 29.89
CA GLU A 7 8.28 6.38 31.21
C GLU A 7 9.58 5.58 31.30
N GLY A 8 10.72 6.28 31.19
CA GLY A 8 12.01 5.62 30.93
C GLY A 8 11.98 4.79 29.65
N ASP A 9 12.37 3.52 29.76
CA ASP A 9 12.39 2.57 28.64
C ASP A 9 11.05 1.85 28.42
N GLN A 10 10.04 2.12 29.24
CA GLN A 10 8.72 1.50 29.09
C GLN A 10 7.77 2.38 28.30
N VAL A 11 7.05 1.76 27.35
CA VAL A 11 5.86 2.35 26.73
C VAL A 11 4.74 2.37 27.77
N LYS A 12 4.02 3.50 27.84
CA LYS A 12 2.84 3.69 28.70
C LYS A 12 1.58 4.00 27.90
N GLY A 13 1.73 4.34 26.63
CA GLY A 13 0.59 4.58 25.75
C GLY A 13 1.02 5.05 24.36
N VAL A 14 0.02 5.22 23.51
CA VAL A 14 0.16 5.81 22.18
C VAL A 14 -0.68 7.07 22.07
N LEU A 15 -0.18 8.07 21.36
CA LEU A 15 -0.93 9.29 21.05
C LEU A 15 -1.76 9.08 19.78
N VAL A 16 -3.07 9.28 19.87
CA VAL A 16 -4.02 9.16 18.76
C VAL A 16 -5.00 10.32 18.83
N ASN A 17 -5.05 11.15 17.78
CA ASN A 17 -5.92 12.32 17.71
C ASN A 17 -5.75 13.26 18.91
N GLY A 18 -4.50 13.45 19.37
CA GLY A 18 -4.20 14.26 20.56
C GLY A 18 -4.52 13.61 21.92
N GLU A 19 -5.10 12.42 21.97
CA GLU A 19 -5.40 11.69 23.21
C GLU A 19 -4.45 10.51 23.43
N VAL A 20 -4.16 10.22 24.70
CA VAL A 20 -3.33 9.06 25.07
C VAL A 20 -4.23 7.84 25.23
N VAL A 21 -3.94 6.79 24.47
CA VAL A 21 -4.48 5.45 24.68
C VAL A 21 -3.46 4.65 25.50
N PRO A 22 -3.76 4.30 26.78
CA PRO A 22 -2.81 3.59 27.63
C PRO A 22 -2.49 2.19 27.12
N CYS A 23 -1.21 1.79 27.17
CA CYS A 23 -0.77 0.43 26.90
C CYS A 23 0.62 0.15 27.51
N ASP A 24 0.84 -1.09 27.93
CA ASP A 24 2.15 -1.55 28.40
C ASP A 24 2.96 -2.28 27.32
N VAL A 25 2.28 -2.69 26.24
CA VAL A 25 2.87 -3.40 25.09
C VAL A 25 2.37 -2.76 23.80
N LEU A 26 3.30 -2.43 22.91
CA LEU A 26 3.04 -1.89 21.58
C LEU A 26 3.46 -2.90 20.50
N VAL A 27 2.55 -3.22 19.59
CA VAL A 27 2.86 -3.96 18.36
C VAL A 27 2.74 -2.98 17.18
N VAL A 28 3.82 -2.82 16.42
CA VAL A 28 3.84 -1.97 15.23
C VAL A 28 3.60 -2.83 13.99
N ALA A 29 2.39 -2.73 13.43
CA ALA A 29 1.96 -3.48 12.25
C ALA A 29 1.39 -2.54 11.16
N MET A 30 2.05 -1.40 10.95
CA MET A 30 1.56 -0.33 10.07
C MET A 30 1.97 -0.51 8.59
N GLY A 31 2.43 -1.70 8.19
CA GLY A 31 2.92 -1.95 6.84
C GLY A 31 4.08 -1.01 6.47
N PRO A 32 4.06 -0.37 5.28
CA PRO A 32 5.08 0.60 4.87
C PRO A 32 5.26 1.76 5.86
N TRP A 33 4.19 2.17 6.53
CA TRP A 33 4.22 3.29 7.49
C TRP A 33 4.87 2.95 8.83
N SER A 34 5.28 1.71 9.05
CA SER A 34 6.09 1.32 10.23
C SER A 34 7.37 2.15 10.34
N VAL A 35 7.81 2.75 9.24
CA VAL A 35 8.89 3.74 9.18
C VAL A 35 8.71 4.95 10.11
N LEU A 36 7.47 5.31 10.44
CA LEU A 36 7.17 6.39 11.38
C LEU A 36 7.65 6.09 12.80
N LEU A 37 7.91 4.82 13.12
CA LEU A 37 8.44 4.41 14.42
C LEU A 37 9.79 5.08 14.73
N GLU A 38 10.62 5.33 13.71
CA GLU A 38 11.92 6.00 13.90
C GLU A 38 11.79 7.41 14.49
N LYS A 39 10.63 8.07 14.29
CA LYS A 39 10.36 9.39 14.88
C LYS A 39 10.10 9.31 16.39
N TRP A 40 9.63 8.16 16.87
CA TRP A 40 9.26 7.96 18.28
C TRP A 40 10.31 7.15 19.05
N LEU A 41 11.05 6.30 18.35
CA LEU A 41 12.16 5.47 18.83
C LEU A 41 13.37 5.65 17.88
N PRO A 42 14.15 6.74 18.00
CA PRO A 42 15.29 7.01 17.12
C PRO A 42 16.38 5.92 17.09
N GLU A 43 16.41 5.08 18.14
CA GLU A 43 17.26 3.90 18.27
C GLU A 43 16.85 2.74 17.32
N VAL A 44 15.62 2.75 16.83
CA VAL A 44 15.12 1.76 15.87
C VAL A 44 15.34 2.25 14.45
N LYS A 45 15.78 1.33 13.57
CA LYS A 45 15.89 1.57 12.13
C LYS A 45 14.98 0.61 11.36
N VAL A 46 14.18 1.17 10.48
CA VAL A 46 13.20 0.48 9.65
C VAL A 46 13.55 0.76 8.18
N PRO A 47 14.42 -0.06 7.55
CA PRO A 47 14.87 0.14 6.18
C PRO A 47 13.78 -0.27 5.17
N MET A 48 12.65 0.44 5.21
CA MET A 48 11.48 0.17 4.38
C MET A 48 11.65 0.78 2.99
N GLU A 49 11.39 -0.02 1.97
CA GLU A 49 11.26 0.42 0.59
C GLU A 49 9.88 0.05 0.06
N GLY A 50 9.31 0.91 -0.79
CA GLY A 50 7.97 0.76 -1.32
C GLY A 50 7.94 0.79 -2.83
N VAL A 51 6.97 0.11 -3.42
CA VAL A 51 6.64 0.23 -4.84
C VAL A 51 5.23 0.80 -4.93
N LEU A 52 5.12 2.06 -5.35
CA LEU A 52 3.85 2.72 -5.55
C LEU A 52 3.32 2.39 -6.94
N SER A 53 2.26 1.58 -6.96
CA SER A 53 1.61 1.08 -8.17
C SER A 53 0.12 1.42 -8.17
N SER A 54 -0.50 1.30 -9.35
CA SER A 54 -1.95 1.48 -9.53
C SER A 54 -2.59 0.14 -9.87
N SER A 55 -3.88 0.03 -9.60
CA SER A 55 -4.71 -1.10 -10.01
C SER A 55 -6.08 -0.61 -10.45
N LEU A 56 -6.75 -1.42 -11.27
CA LEU A 56 -8.08 -1.15 -11.79
C LEU A 56 -9.05 -2.19 -11.24
N LEU A 57 -10.29 -1.76 -11.02
CA LEU A 57 -11.38 -2.64 -10.61
C LEU A 57 -12.53 -2.51 -11.62
N PHE A 58 -12.82 -3.60 -12.31
CA PHE A 58 -13.94 -3.68 -13.24
C PHE A 58 -15.05 -4.54 -12.66
N ARG A 59 -16.29 -4.32 -13.13
CA ARG A 59 -17.40 -5.23 -12.89
C ARG A 59 -17.76 -5.93 -14.19
N MET A 60 -17.80 -7.26 -14.15
CA MET A 60 -18.11 -8.06 -15.33
C MET A 60 -19.61 -8.24 -15.48
N PRO A 61 -20.13 -8.30 -16.71
CA PRO A 61 -21.54 -8.60 -16.96
C PRO A 61 -21.89 -10.06 -16.65
N ARG A 62 -20.89 -10.95 -16.59
CA ARG A 62 -21.05 -12.39 -16.28
C ARG A 62 -19.89 -12.86 -15.41
N LEU A 63 -20.16 -13.81 -14.52
CA LEU A 63 -19.13 -14.44 -13.69
C LEU A 63 -18.21 -15.32 -14.55
N VAL A 64 -16.92 -15.32 -14.21
CA VAL A 64 -15.93 -16.23 -14.79
C VAL A 64 -15.84 -17.45 -13.88
N GLU A 65 -16.18 -18.63 -14.40
CA GLU A 65 -16.23 -19.87 -13.63
C GLU A 65 -15.48 -21.02 -14.35
N PRO A 66 -14.45 -21.63 -13.71
CA PRO A 66 -13.85 -21.19 -12.45
C PRO A 66 -13.06 -19.87 -12.64
N PRO A 67 -12.94 -19.03 -11.60
CA PRO A 67 -12.09 -17.85 -11.68
C PRO A 67 -10.62 -18.28 -11.80
N CYS A 68 -9.97 -17.84 -12.88
CA CYS A 68 -8.56 -18.10 -13.15
C CYS A 68 -7.81 -16.76 -13.24
N ALA A 69 -6.66 -16.65 -12.56
CA ALA A 69 -5.76 -15.52 -12.77
C ALA A 69 -5.04 -15.66 -14.11
N LEU A 70 -4.99 -14.58 -14.89
CA LEU A 70 -4.23 -14.47 -16.13
C LEU A 70 -3.01 -13.57 -15.91
N PHE A 71 -1.85 -14.04 -16.32
CA PHE A 71 -0.59 -13.28 -16.31
C PHE A 71 -0.16 -13.06 -17.75
N CYS A 72 -0.10 -11.80 -18.17
CA CYS A 72 0.27 -11.41 -19.52
C CYS A 72 1.77 -11.06 -19.59
N GLN A 73 2.38 -11.25 -20.77
CA GLN A 73 3.68 -10.63 -21.05
C GLN A 73 3.54 -9.11 -21.12
N GLU A 74 4.66 -8.42 -21.04
CA GLU A 74 4.70 -6.97 -21.24
C GLU A 74 4.24 -6.62 -22.67
N ASP A 75 3.30 -5.69 -22.78
CA ASP A 75 2.76 -5.18 -24.04
C ASP A 75 3.45 -3.87 -24.49
N ASP A 76 2.98 -3.31 -25.62
CA ASP A 76 3.51 -2.05 -26.17
C ASP A 76 3.23 -0.82 -25.29
N PHE A 77 2.36 -0.94 -24.27
CA PHE A 77 2.10 0.10 -23.27
C PHE A 77 2.97 -0.05 -22.01
N GLY A 78 3.85 -1.07 -21.99
CA GLY A 78 4.71 -1.41 -20.85
C GLY A 78 3.94 -2.03 -19.69
N CYS A 79 2.79 -2.65 -19.96
CA CYS A 79 1.95 -3.32 -18.97
C CYS A 79 2.16 -4.84 -19.05
N HIS A 80 2.44 -5.48 -17.92
CA HIS A 80 2.44 -6.95 -17.78
C HIS A 80 1.20 -7.37 -17.00
N LEU A 81 0.03 -7.20 -17.61
CA LEU A 81 -1.23 -7.23 -16.87
C LEU A 81 -1.45 -8.54 -16.11
N GLU A 82 -1.89 -8.40 -14.87
CA GLU A 82 -2.36 -9.49 -14.03
C GLU A 82 -3.86 -9.34 -13.82
N VAL A 83 -4.65 -10.16 -14.51
CA VAL A 83 -6.12 -10.08 -14.51
C VAL A 83 -6.67 -11.15 -13.57
N ASN A 84 -7.35 -10.71 -12.52
CA ASN A 84 -7.82 -11.56 -11.42
C ASN A 84 -9.35 -11.44 -11.27
N PRO A 85 -10.14 -12.29 -11.97
CA PRO A 85 -11.57 -12.41 -11.74
C PRO A 85 -11.87 -12.91 -10.32
N ARG A 86 -12.88 -12.32 -9.68
CA ARG A 86 -13.32 -12.65 -8.32
C ARG A 86 -14.75 -13.19 -8.35
N LYS A 87 -15.08 -13.99 -7.34
CA LYS A 87 -16.41 -14.62 -7.19
C LYS A 87 -17.56 -13.61 -7.01
N ASP A 88 -17.25 -12.38 -6.61
CA ASP A 88 -18.23 -11.30 -6.49
C ASP A 88 -18.54 -10.59 -7.82
N GLY A 89 -18.01 -11.10 -8.93
CA GLY A 89 -18.19 -10.54 -10.27
C GLY A 89 -17.32 -9.32 -10.58
N THR A 90 -16.40 -8.96 -9.67
CA THR A 90 -15.37 -7.96 -9.97
C THR A 90 -14.14 -8.61 -10.60
N VAL A 91 -13.40 -7.83 -11.38
CA VAL A 91 -12.08 -8.20 -11.91
C VAL A 91 -11.08 -7.17 -11.45
N TYR A 92 -10.07 -7.64 -10.72
CA TYR A 92 -8.95 -6.83 -10.28
C TYR A 92 -7.82 -6.92 -11.31
N VAL A 93 -7.32 -5.78 -11.77
CA VAL A 93 -6.22 -5.71 -12.73
C VAL A 93 -5.04 -4.96 -12.11
N CYS A 94 -3.88 -5.60 -12.05
CA CYS A 94 -2.60 -4.98 -11.71
C CYS A 94 -1.54 -5.29 -12.78
N GLY A 95 -0.24 -5.13 -12.46
CA GLY A 95 0.82 -5.29 -13.47
C GLY A 95 0.91 -4.09 -14.43
N LEU A 96 0.56 -2.90 -13.93
CA LEU A 96 0.44 -1.69 -14.74
C LEU A 96 1.78 -1.12 -15.22
N GLY A 97 2.93 -1.66 -14.82
CA GLY A 97 4.26 -1.13 -15.17
C GLY A 97 4.51 0.32 -14.71
N GLY A 98 5.74 0.81 -14.91
CA GLY A 98 6.10 2.21 -14.62
C GLY A 98 5.90 2.66 -13.17
N SER A 99 5.94 1.72 -12.22
CA SER A 99 5.74 1.99 -10.79
C SER A 99 6.84 2.88 -10.22
N ARG A 100 6.49 3.74 -9.25
CA ARG A 100 7.45 4.60 -8.57
C ARG A 100 8.01 3.87 -7.35
N TYR A 101 9.33 3.72 -7.29
CA TYR A 101 10.00 3.23 -6.10
C TYR A 101 10.12 4.34 -5.07
N LEU A 102 9.80 4.03 -3.81
CA LEU A 102 9.84 4.94 -2.68
C LEU A 102 10.90 4.45 -1.69
N LYS A 103 11.70 5.38 -1.17
CA LYS A 103 12.60 5.12 -0.05
C LYS A 103 11.95 5.59 1.25
N GLU A 104 12.54 5.18 2.37
CA GLU A 104 12.09 5.49 3.73
C GLU A 104 11.63 6.96 3.92
N PRO A 105 12.40 8.00 3.54
CA PRO A 105 11.98 9.39 3.75
C PRO A 105 10.74 9.80 2.95
N ASP A 106 10.50 9.17 1.80
CA ASP A 106 9.34 9.45 0.96
C ASP A 106 8.09 8.76 1.52
N ILE A 107 8.23 7.54 2.01
CA ILE A 107 7.14 6.79 2.66
C ILE A 107 6.69 7.52 3.94
N ALA A 108 7.64 8.02 4.73
CA ALA A 108 7.34 8.74 5.98
C ALA A 108 6.61 10.09 5.78
N LYS A 109 6.61 10.62 4.54
CA LYS A 109 5.94 11.87 4.15
C LYS A 109 4.63 11.65 3.38
N LEU A 110 4.34 10.42 2.98
CA LEU A 110 3.15 10.07 2.20
C LEU A 110 2.14 9.36 3.10
N PRO A 111 1.13 10.04 3.67
CA PRO A 111 0.14 9.36 4.48
C PRO A 111 -0.76 8.44 3.62
N PRO A 112 -1.39 7.40 4.20
CA PRO A 112 -2.20 6.43 3.46
C PRO A 112 -3.27 7.05 2.57
N GLU A 113 -3.96 8.08 3.06
CA GLU A 113 -5.03 8.79 2.37
C GLU A 113 -4.56 9.53 1.10
N ASP A 114 -3.28 9.88 1.02
CA ASP A 114 -2.66 10.59 -0.11
C ASP A 114 -2.08 9.64 -1.16
N VAL A 115 -2.14 8.33 -0.94
CA VAL A 115 -1.77 7.33 -1.94
C VAL A 115 -2.82 7.36 -3.06
N LYS A 116 -2.49 8.01 -4.18
CA LYS A 116 -3.36 8.11 -5.35
C LYS A 116 -2.85 7.26 -6.52
N PRO A 117 -3.76 6.72 -7.35
CA PRO A 117 -3.36 6.04 -8.57
C PRO A 117 -2.68 7.02 -9.54
N ASN A 118 -1.74 6.53 -10.34
CA ASN A 118 -1.09 7.28 -11.40
C ASN A 118 -2.00 7.28 -12.64
N PRO A 119 -2.60 8.43 -13.03
CA PRO A 119 -3.55 8.47 -14.14
C PRO A 119 -2.93 8.08 -15.49
N VAL A 120 -1.62 8.29 -15.67
CA VAL A 120 -0.91 7.88 -16.89
C VAL A 120 -0.85 6.36 -16.99
N ARG A 121 -0.55 5.66 -15.88
CA ARG A 121 -0.52 4.18 -15.86
C ARG A 121 -1.92 3.57 -15.88
N VAL A 122 -2.91 4.23 -15.27
CA VAL A 122 -4.33 3.86 -15.40
C VAL A 122 -4.76 3.90 -16.86
N LYS A 123 -4.43 4.97 -17.58
CA LYS A 123 -4.73 5.07 -19.02
C LYS A 123 -4.01 3.97 -19.80
N ALA A 124 -2.70 3.78 -19.56
CA ALA A 124 -1.92 2.76 -20.26
C ALA A 124 -2.55 1.36 -20.14
N ALA A 125 -2.89 0.92 -18.93
CA ALA A 125 -3.56 -0.37 -18.75
C ALA A 125 -5.01 -0.42 -19.26
N THR A 126 -5.67 0.72 -19.44
CA THR A 126 -7.00 0.76 -20.08
C THR A 126 -6.86 0.59 -21.60
N ASP A 127 -5.80 1.15 -22.19
CA ASP A 127 -5.49 0.96 -23.62
C ASP A 127 -4.97 -0.46 -23.91
N SER A 128 -4.44 -1.16 -22.90
CA SER A 128 -3.99 -2.57 -22.93
C SER A 128 -5.11 -3.63 -22.90
N LEU A 129 -6.36 -3.26 -22.58
CA LEU A 129 -7.51 -4.17 -22.37
C LEU A 129 -8.46 -4.17 -23.57
#